data_AF-A0A8D0T7C5-F1
#
_entry.id   AF-A0A8D0T7C5-F1
#
_cell.length_a   1.000
_cell.length_b   1.000
_cell.length_c   1.000
_cell.angle_alpha   90.00
_cell.angle_beta   90.00
_cell.angle_gamma   90.00
#
_symmetry.space_group_name_H-M   'P 1'
#
loop_
_entity.id
_entity.type
_entity.pdbx_description
1 polymer ?
#
loop_
_entity_poly.entity_id
_entity_poly.type
_entity_poly.pdbx_seq_one_letter_code
_entity_poly.pdbx_strand_id
1 'polypeptide(L)'
;MGDAEAEVGPLAGRLASVGSAMPEAHPTAEAAKLLPFLALEARADLQAAAVQHALALTGSEPGRTLLAGQAALLRALIELAVAPAPAPAREATRVLINLAADPGLHKPLLAAEPELLACLLGCTLDPQWPWAEEAAAVLANLSREPAPCAALMEALAASGPGESGLERLVRALCTPGYNARAPLHYLGPVLSNLSQRPATRAFLLDPDRCVVQRLLPLTQYPDSSVRRGGVVGTLRNCCFEHRLPVDLQYLPPDKQREPDADIRKMLIEAIMLLTATAPGRKQVRDQGAYLILRELHSWEPEPDVQVACEKLIQVLIGDEPEHGLENLLEVQVPEDVERQLQQQDRQEQEQCKREHQELELAPEPQAEGAAPT
;
A
#
# COMPACT_ATOMS: atom_id res chain seq x y z
N MET A 1 88.75 -25.58 22.98
CA MET A 1 88.83 -25.43 21.51
C MET A 1 87.38 -25.33 21.06
N GLY A 2 86.77 -24.15 21.11
CA GLY A 2 86.88 -23.09 20.09
C GLY A 2 85.81 -23.40 19.02
N ASP A 3 84.79 -22.62 18.71
CA ASP A 3 84.57 -21.18 18.86
C ASP A 3 83.06 -20.85 18.97
N ALA A 4 82.80 -19.64 19.44
CA ALA A 4 81.50 -19.00 19.59
C ALA A 4 81.03 -18.34 18.28
N GLU A 5 79.73 -18.36 18.01
CA GLU A 5 79.09 -17.43 17.08
C GLU A 5 78.07 -16.58 17.86
N ALA A 6 78.39 -15.29 17.97
CA ALA A 6 77.53 -14.25 18.51
C ALA A 6 77.25 -13.21 17.42
N GLU A 7 76.01 -12.73 17.41
CA GLU A 7 75.42 -11.69 16.57
C GLU A 7 76.27 -10.42 16.47
N VAL A 8 76.28 -9.76 15.29
CA VAL A 8 76.09 -8.30 15.15
C VAL A 8 75.59 -7.97 13.73
N GLY A 9 74.39 -7.39 13.60
CA GLY A 9 73.92 -6.66 12.41
C GLY A 9 73.68 -5.18 12.76
N PRO A 10 74.02 -4.20 11.91
CA PRO A 10 74.18 -2.81 12.33
C PRO A 10 72.90 -1.96 12.23
N LEU A 11 72.84 -0.98 13.14
CA LEU A 11 71.90 0.13 13.21
C LEU A 11 71.97 1.08 11.99
N ALA A 12 70.80 1.40 11.44
CA ALA A 12 70.48 2.69 10.80
C ALA A 12 68.94 2.78 10.70
N GLY A 13 68.25 3.52 11.54
CA GLY A 13 67.97 4.94 11.30
C GLY A 13 66.47 5.20 11.48
N ARG A 14 66.04 5.37 12.74
CA ARG A 14 64.68 5.84 13.07
C ARG A 14 64.62 7.35 12.81
N LEU A 15 63.96 7.75 11.73
CA LEU A 15 63.37 9.08 11.62
C LEU A 15 61.88 8.95 11.93
N ALA A 16 61.54 9.19 13.20
CA ALA A 16 60.17 9.39 13.62
C ALA A 16 59.69 10.75 13.10
N SER A 17 58.84 10.75 12.07
CA SER A 17 58.01 11.90 11.75
C SER A 17 56.91 11.98 12.81
N VAL A 18 57.08 12.87 13.78
CA VAL A 18 55.99 13.30 14.67
C VAL A 18 55.05 14.16 13.83
N GLY A 19 54.16 13.50 13.10
CA GLY A 19 52.96 14.12 12.57
C GLY A 19 51.99 14.31 13.73
N SER A 20 51.85 15.55 14.19
CA SER A 20 50.79 15.96 15.12
C SER A 20 49.44 15.69 14.46
N ALA A 21 48.83 14.55 14.78
CA ALA A 21 47.43 14.31 14.52
C ALA A 21 46.65 15.20 15.49
N MET A 22 46.18 16.34 15.00
CA MET A 22 45.04 17.03 15.60
C MET A 22 43.92 15.99 15.75
N PRO A 23 43.20 15.93 16.88
CA PRO A 23 42.06 15.04 16.99
C PRO A 23 41.01 15.53 16.00
N GLU A 24 40.77 14.76 14.93
CA GLU A 24 39.63 14.98 14.05
C GLU A 24 38.38 14.95 14.95
N ALA A 25 37.67 16.08 15.03
CA ALA A 25 36.44 16.15 15.78
C ALA A 25 35.49 15.09 15.21
N HIS A 26 35.09 14.12 16.04
CA HIS A 26 34.15 13.09 15.61
C HIS A 26 32.89 13.77 15.02
N PRO A 27 32.42 13.39 13.82
CA PRO A 27 31.28 14.02 13.15
C PRO A 27 30.03 14.12 14.04
N THR A 28 29.84 13.16 14.94
CA THR A 28 28.79 13.13 15.96
C THR A 28 28.88 14.30 16.95
N ALA A 29 30.09 14.61 17.42
CA ALA A 29 30.30 15.71 18.36
C ALA A 29 30.13 17.08 17.68
N GLU A 30 30.43 17.18 16.37
CA GLU A 30 30.20 18.39 15.57
C GLU A 30 28.70 18.66 15.40
N ALA A 31 27.91 17.67 14.98
CA ALA A 31 26.47 17.84 14.79
C ALA A 31 25.73 18.13 16.10
N ALA A 32 26.16 17.56 17.23
CA ALA A 32 25.58 17.84 18.55
C ALA A 32 25.69 19.33 18.94
N LYS A 33 26.66 20.08 18.40
CA LYS A 33 26.80 21.53 18.63
C LYS A 33 25.65 22.34 18.05
N LEU A 34 24.85 21.77 17.14
CA LEU A 34 23.66 22.44 16.59
C LEU A 34 22.52 22.51 17.61
N LEU A 35 22.46 21.59 18.57
CA LEU A 35 21.30 21.41 19.46
C LEU A 35 20.88 22.70 20.21
N PRO A 36 21.80 23.49 20.82
CA PRO A 36 21.40 24.73 21.51
C PRO A 36 20.77 25.77 20.59
N PHE A 37 21.10 25.73 19.29
CA PHE A 37 20.57 26.67 18.30
C PHE A 37 19.24 26.20 17.71
N LEU A 38 18.87 24.93 17.87
CA LEU A 38 17.60 24.37 17.42
C LEU A 38 16.48 24.50 18.47
N ALA A 39 16.78 24.89 19.71
CA ALA A 39 15.78 25.11 20.74
C ALA A 39 14.76 26.18 20.32
N LEU A 40 13.49 26.03 20.73
CA LEU A 40 12.41 26.96 20.35
C LEU A 40 12.66 28.40 20.83
N GLU A 41 13.35 28.59 21.95
CA GLU A 41 13.69 29.93 22.46
C GLU A 41 14.97 30.53 21.85
N ALA A 42 15.65 29.81 20.95
CA ALA A 42 16.87 30.29 20.31
C ALA A 42 16.60 31.53 19.44
N ARG A 43 17.64 32.35 19.27
CA ARG A 43 17.57 33.54 18.42
C ARG A 43 17.22 33.12 16.98
N ALA A 44 16.17 33.72 16.40
CA ALA A 44 15.57 33.24 15.16
C ALA A 44 16.55 33.13 13.98
N ASP A 45 17.53 34.02 13.88
CA ASP A 45 18.58 33.99 12.87
C ASP A 45 19.54 32.80 13.06
N LEU A 46 19.94 32.51 14.30
CA LEU A 46 20.78 31.36 14.64
C LEU A 46 20.01 30.04 14.46
N GLN A 47 18.73 30.03 14.82
CA GLN A 47 17.84 28.89 14.63
C GLN A 47 17.66 28.58 13.14
N ALA A 48 17.39 29.59 12.32
CA ALA A 48 17.32 29.43 10.87
C ALA A 48 18.63 28.91 10.28
N ALA A 49 19.79 29.45 10.70
CA ALA A 49 21.09 28.95 10.25
C ALA A 49 21.33 27.49 10.66
N ALA A 50 21.01 27.12 11.90
CA ALA A 50 21.16 25.75 12.38
C ALA A 50 20.28 24.76 11.60
N VAL A 51 19.02 25.11 11.31
CA VAL A 51 18.15 24.28 10.47
C VAL A 51 18.66 24.18 9.03
N GLN A 52 19.20 25.25 8.45
CA GLN A 52 19.82 25.21 7.13
C GLN A 52 21.04 24.29 7.10
N HIS A 53 21.87 24.30 8.14
CA HIS A 53 22.98 23.36 8.29
C HIS A 53 22.48 21.91 8.38
N ALA A 54 21.44 21.64 9.18
CA ALA A 54 20.82 20.32 9.24
C ALA A 54 20.25 19.89 7.88
N LEU A 55 19.61 20.79 7.14
CA LEU A 55 19.11 20.53 5.80
C LEU A 55 20.23 20.16 4.83
N ALA A 56 21.35 20.88 4.85
CA ALA A 56 22.52 20.57 4.04
C ALA A 56 23.06 19.15 4.32
N LEU A 57 23.10 18.73 5.58
CA LEU A 57 23.54 17.37 5.96
C LEU A 57 22.67 16.28 5.34
N THR A 58 21.36 16.52 5.19
CA THR A 58 20.45 15.51 4.58
C THR A 58 20.73 15.21 3.10
N GLY A 59 21.55 16.04 2.43
CA GLY A 59 21.95 15.83 1.04
C GLY A 59 22.87 14.61 0.81
N SER A 60 23.37 13.98 1.88
CA SER A 60 24.23 12.80 1.80
C SER A 60 23.75 11.69 2.76
N GLU A 61 23.95 10.43 2.39
CA GLU A 61 23.62 9.30 3.27
C GLU A 61 24.35 9.36 4.63
N PRO A 62 25.67 9.65 4.70
CA PRO A 62 26.34 9.81 5.99
C PRO A 62 25.75 10.91 6.86
N GLY A 63 25.36 12.04 6.26
CA GLY A 63 24.75 13.16 6.98
C GLY A 63 23.34 12.82 7.50
N ARG A 64 22.54 12.06 6.74
CA ARG A 64 21.25 11.56 7.23
C ARG A 64 21.42 10.59 8.41
N THR A 65 22.34 9.64 8.30
CA THR A 65 22.66 8.69 9.38
C THR A 65 23.18 9.41 10.63
N LEU A 66 24.02 10.44 10.45
CA LEU A 66 24.54 11.26 11.53
C LEU A 66 23.43 11.98 12.32
N LEU A 67 22.47 12.59 11.62
CA LEU A 67 21.30 13.23 12.24
C LEU A 67 20.41 12.19 12.92
N ALA A 68 20.13 11.08 12.23
CA ALA A 68 19.25 10.03 12.74
C ALA A 68 19.82 9.31 13.98
N GLY A 69 21.15 9.26 14.11
CA GLY A 69 21.83 8.73 15.28
C GLY A 69 21.73 9.62 16.53
N GLN A 70 21.14 10.82 16.43
CA GLN A 70 21.07 11.80 17.53
C GLN A 70 19.62 12.16 17.86
N ALA A 71 19.02 11.39 18.78
CA ALA A 71 17.61 11.55 19.15
C ALA A 71 17.23 12.98 19.59
N ALA A 72 18.11 13.68 20.31
CA ALA A 72 17.86 15.06 20.74
C ALA A 72 17.81 16.05 19.56
N LEU A 73 18.67 15.88 18.56
CA LEU A 73 18.65 16.71 17.34
C LEU A 73 17.38 16.42 16.53
N LEU A 74 17.05 15.15 16.34
CA LEU A 74 15.81 14.75 15.64
C LEU A 74 14.59 15.38 16.32
N ARG A 75 14.49 15.26 17.64
CA ARG A 75 13.38 15.82 18.41
C ARG A 75 13.30 17.33 18.24
N ALA A 76 14.41 18.07 18.37
CA ALA A 76 14.40 19.52 18.17
C ALA A 76 13.98 19.92 16.74
N LEU A 77 14.43 19.17 15.71
CA LEU A 77 14.00 19.39 14.33
C LEU A 77 12.51 19.09 14.12
N ILE A 78 11.98 18.06 14.78
CA ILE A 78 10.55 17.72 14.75
C ILE A 78 9.73 18.81 15.42
N GLU A 79 10.13 19.27 16.61
CA GLU A 79 9.47 20.36 17.33
C GLU A 79 9.43 21.64 16.49
N LEU A 80 10.52 21.98 15.80
CA LEU A 80 10.55 23.11 14.87
C LEU A 80 9.65 22.93 13.64
N ALA A 81 9.59 21.72 13.08
CA ALA A 81 8.79 21.42 11.89
C ALA A 81 7.28 21.58 12.13
N VAL A 82 6.83 21.42 13.37
CA VAL A 82 5.41 21.57 13.77
C VAL A 82 5.15 22.86 14.57
N ALA A 83 6.17 23.72 14.72
CA ALA A 83 6.04 24.99 15.40
C ALA A 83 5.39 26.07 14.50
N PRO A 84 4.52 26.93 15.05
CA PRO A 84 3.94 28.03 14.29
C PRO A 84 5.00 29.06 13.88
N ALA A 85 4.67 29.87 12.86
CA ALA A 85 5.51 30.99 12.45
C ALA A 85 5.81 31.95 13.64
N PRO A 86 7.02 32.55 13.70
CA PRO A 86 8.02 32.66 12.65
C PRO A 86 9.11 31.57 12.68
N ALA A 87 8.89 30.43 13.34
CA ALA A 87 9.85 29.32 13.33
C ALA A 87 10.23 28.91 11.88
N PRO A 88 11.47 28.44 11.64
CA PRO A 88 11.92 27.90 10.35
C PRO A 88 11.27 26.53 10.05
N ALA A 89 9.97 26.42 10.29
CA ALA A 89 9.18 25.19 10.23
C ALA A 89 9.26 24.57 8.83
N ARG A 90 9.19 25.38 7.77
CA ARG A 90 9.29 24.88 6.39
C ARG A 90 10.60 24.14 6.13
N GLU A 91 11.73 24.74 6.50
CA GLU A 91 13.06 24.17 6.35
C GLU A 91 13.22 22.91 7.21
N ALA A 92 12.71 22.95 8.45
CA ALA A 92 12.72 21.81 9.36
C ALA A 92 11.87 20.66 8.81
N THR A 93 10.68 20.91 8.27
CA THR A 93 9.87 19.89 7.60
C THR A 93 10.60 19.32 6.38
N ARG A 94 11.34 20.15 5.61
CA ARG A 94 12.18 19.66 4.49
C ARG A 94 13.32 18.74 4.95
N VAL A 95 13.92 18.98 6.13
CA VAL A 95 14.83 18.02 6.76
C VAL A 95 14.10 16.69 6.98
N LEU A 96 12.90 16.72 7.56
CA LEU A 96 12.09 15.52 7.78
C LEU A 96 11.70 14.81 6.49
N ILE A 97 11.37 15.53 5.41
CA ILE A 97 11.07 14.92 4.10
C ILE A 97 12.24 14.07 3.61
N ASN A 98 13.46 14.64 3.68
CA ASN A 98 14.67 13.97 3.22
C ASN A 98 15.04 12.77 4.11
N LEU A 99 14.85 12.88 5.43
CA LEU A 99 15.06 11.75 6.35
C LEU A 99 14.01 10.65 6.15
N ALA A 100 12.73 11.02 5.99
CA ALA A 100 11.63 10.07 5.77
C ALA A 100 11.72 9.36 4.41
N ALA A 101 12.43 9.93 3.43
CA ALA A 101 12.66 9.28 2.15
C ALA A 101 13.51 7.99 2.26
N ASP A 102 14.21 7.81 3.38
CA ASP A 102 15.06 6.64 3.66
C ASP A 102 14.37 5.70 4.67
N PRO A 103 13.91 4.51 4.25
CA PRO A 103 13.22 3.55 5.12
C PRO A 103 14.04 3.13 6.35
N GLY A 104 15.37 3.13 6.25
CA GLY A 104 16.26 2.79 7.37
C GLY A 104 16.16 3.77 8.53
N LEU A 105 15.64 4.98 8.30
CA LEU A 105 15.58 6.06 9.28
C LEU A 105 14.18 6.24 9.91
N HIS A 106 13.19 5.46 9.50
CA HIS A 106 11.83 5.58 10.03
C HIS A 106 11.75 5.24 11.52
N LYS A 107 12.44 4.16 11.93
CA LYS A 107 12.49 3.74 13.33
C LYS A 107 13.10 4.82 14.26
N PRO A 108 14.28 5.40 13.98
CA PRO A 108 14.81 6.47 14.84
C PRO A 108 13.95 7.75 14.81
N LEU A 109 13.33 8.11 13.67
CA LEU A 109 12.41 9.25 13.61
C LEU A 109 11.21 9.08 14.55
N LEU A 110 10.53 7.92 14.48
CA LEU A 110 9.37 7.62 15.32
C LEU A 110 9.73 7.40 16.79
N ALA A 111 10.96 6.95 17.08
CA ALA A 111 11.46 6.82 18.44
C ALA A 111 11.80 8.18 19.08
N ALA A 112 12.22 9.17 18.28
CA ALA A 112 12.56 10.51 18.77
C ALA A 112 11.32 11.31 19.19
N GLU A 113 10.20 11.14 18.48
CA GLU A 113 8.92 11.76 18.81
C GLU A 113 7.75 10.80 18.49
N PRO A 114 7.19 10.10 19.50
CA PRO A 114 6.10 9.14 19.30
C PRO A 114 4.83 9.75 18.70
N GLU A 115 4.56 11.04 18.96
CA GLU A 115 3.37 11.72 18.43
C GLU A 115 3.59 12.34 17.04
N LEU A 116 4.76 12.12 16.42
CA LEU A 116 5.16 12.75 15.14
C LEU A 116 4.07 12.63 14.07
N LEU A 117 3.50 11.44 13.87
CA LEU A 117 2.48 11.20 12.84
C LEU A 117 1.18 11.96 13.14
N ALA A 118 0.76 12.03 14.40
CA ALA A 118 -0.43 12.76 14.82
C ALA A 118 -0.22 14.28 14.64
N CYS A 119 0.96 14.80 15.02
CA CYS A 119 1.31 16.20 14.84
C CYS A 119 1.37 16.60 13.35
N LEU A 120 2.03 15.80 12.52
CA LEU A 120 2.09 16.02 11.06
C LEU A 120 0.71 15.93 10.41
N LEU A 121 -0.14 15.01 10.86
CA LEU A 121 -1.52 14.90 10.41
C LEU A 121 -2.33 16.16 10.78
N GLY A 122 -2.16 16.67 12.00
CA GLY A 122 -2.74 17.93 12.45
C GLY A 122 -2.33 19.10 11.57
N CYS A 123 -1.03 19.24 11.28
CA CYS A 123 -0.48 20.25 10.39
C CYS A 123 -1.01 20.12 8.95
N THR A 124 -1.11 18.89 8.45
CA THR A 124 -1.56 18.60 7.08
C THR A 124 -3.05 18.93 6.87
N LEU A 125 -3.88 18.65 7.88
CA LEU A 125 -5.33 18.83 7.84
C LEU A 125 -5.80 20.16 8.46
N ASP A 126 -4.88 21.08 8.74
CA ASP A 126 -5.19 22.46 9.12
C ASP A 126 -5.28 23.34 7.85
N PRO A 127 -6.45 23.91 7.53
CA PRO A 127 -6.64 24.80 6.38
C PRO A 127 -5.76 26.06 6.37
N GLN A 128 -5.19 26.45 7.52
CA GLN A 128 -4.38 27.67 7.67
C GLN A 128 -2.89 27.41 7.77
N TRP A 129 -2.48 26.14 7.95
CA TRP A 129 -1.08 25.77 8.11
C TRP A 129 -0.31 26.05 6.81
N PRO A 130 0.71 26.93 6.82
CA PRO A 130 1.39 27.33 5.59
C PRO A 130 2.15 26.20 4.91
N TRP A 131 2.62 25.22 5.67
CA TRP A 131 3.53 24.15 5.22
C TRP A 131 2.83 22.79 5.18
N ALA A 132 1.53 22.78 4.93
CA ALA A 132 0.73 21.56 4.96
C ALA A 132 1.10 20.62 3.80
N GLU A 133 1.58 21.16 2.68
CA GLU A 133 2.14 20.40 1.56
C GLU A 133 3.39 19.63 1.99
N GLU A 134 4.33 20.30 2.64
CA GLU A 134 5.56 19.69 3.15
C GLU A 134 5.26 18.63 4.22
N ALA A 135 4.32 18.89 5.14
CA ALA A 135 3.90 17.91 6.13
C ALA A 135 3.27 16.66 5.48
N ALA A 136 2.42 16.85 4.45
CA ALA A 136 1.84 15.77 3.67
C ALA A 136 2.93 14.95 2.95
N ALA A 137 4.00 15.58 2.48
CA ALA A 137 5.13 14.89 1.84
C ALA A 137 5.90 14.00 2.82
N VAL A 138 6.09 14.43 4.08
CA VAL A 138 6.68 13.59 5.13
C VAL A 138 5.80 12.37 5.39
N LEU A 139 4.48 12.57 5.57
CA LEU A 139 3.52 11.48 5.74
C LEU A 139 3.53 10.52 4.54
N ALA A 140 3.60 11.04 3.31
CA ALA A 140 3.66 10.23 2.09
C ALA A 140 4.91 9.35 2.05
N ASN A 141 6.05 9.84 2.54
CA ASN A 141 7.28 9.05 2.61
C ASN A 141 7.23 7.98 3.72
N LEU A 142 6.83 8.36 4.94
CA LEU A 142 6.74 7.43 6.07
C LEU A 142 5.74 6.30 5.79
N SER A 143 4.55 6.65 5.29
CA SER A 143 3.44 5.72 5.03
C SER A 143 3.71 4.67 3.94
N ARG A 144 4.84 4.73 3.21
CA ARG A 144 5.23 3.66 2.27
C ARG A 144 5.53 2.36 3.00
N GLU A 145 6.04 2.46 4.23
CA GLU A 145 6.41 1.31 5.02
C GLU A 145 5.23 0.82 5.89
N PRO A 146 5.06 -0.51 6.08
CA PRO A 146 3.90 -1.06 6.78
C PRO A 146 3.72 -0.55 8.20
N ALA A 147 4.81 -0.42 8.97
CA ALA A 147 4.74 -0.03 10.38
C ALA A 147 4.34 1.45 10.58
N PRO A 148 4.98 2.45 9.95
CA PRO A 148 4.50 3.83 10.01
C PRO A 148 3.10 4.01 9.39
N CYS A 149 2.76 3.26 8.34
CA CYS A 149 1.42 3.27 7.75
C CYS A 149 0.33 2.83 8.75
N ALA A 150 0.60 1.77 9.52
CA ALA A 150 -0.29 1.32 10.59
C ALA A 150 -0.44 2.37 11.70
N ALA A 151 0.67 2.96 12.15
CA ALA A 151 0.64 4.02 13.17
C ALA A 151 -0.11 5.28 12.68
N LEU A 152 -0.01 5.62 11.38
CA LEU A 152 -0.78 6.72 10.79
C LEU A 152 -2.29 6.41 10.77
N MET A 153 -2.67 5.15 10.50
CA MET A 153 -4.08 4.72 10.60
C MET A 153 -4.62 4.84 12.02
N GLU A 154 -3.81 4.51 13.03
CA GLU A 154 -4.19 4.71 14.44
C GLU A 154 -4.39 6.20 14.76
N ALA A 155 -3.49 7.07 14.30
CA ALA A 155 -3.63 8.52 14.46
C ALA A 155 -4.89 9.07 13.78
N LEU A 156 -5.24 8.56 12.59
CA LEU A 156 -6.49 8.91 11.89
C LEU A 156 -7.74 8.44 12.67
N ALA A 157 -7.67 7.27 13.30
CA ALA A 157 -8.77 6.71 14.09
C ALA A 157 -8.96 7.43 15.44
N ALA A 158 -7.90 7.96 16.02
CA ALA A 158 -7.93 8.72 17.28
C ALA A 158 -8.56 10.12 17.18
N SER A 159 -8.95 10.54 15.97
CA SER A 159 -9.64 11.83 15.75
C SER A 159 -10.97 11.86 16.50
N GLY A 160 -11.23 12.96 17.24
CA GLY A 160 -12.36 13.09 18.18
C GLY A 160 -13.78 12.94 17.57
N PRO A 161 -14.83 13.03 18.39
CA PRO A 161 -16.21 12.75 17.97
C PRO A 161 -16.67 13.69 16.84
N GLY A 162 -17.21 13.10 15.78
CA GLY A 162 -17.72 13.82 14.61
C GLY A 162 -17.43 13.05 13.32
N GLU A 163 -16.27 13.34 12.72
CA GLU A 163 -15.87 12.83 11.42
C GLU A 163 -14.55 12.05 11.55
N SER A 164 -14.48 10.85 10.93
CA SER A 164 -13.26 10.05 10.96
C SER A 164 -12.08 10.80 10.32
N GLY A 165 -10.87 10.57 10.81
CA GLY A 165 -9.67 11.20 10.24
C GLY A 165 -9.50 10.92 8.74
N LEU A 166 -9.92 9.73 8.29
CA LEU A 166 -9.88 9.35 6.88
C LEU A 166 -10.87 10.17 6.02
N GLU A 167 -12.06 10.46 6.54
CA GLU A 167 -13.01 11.35 5.86
C GLU A 167 -12.47 12.79 5.79
N ARG A 168 -11.85 13.29 6.86
CA ARG A 168 -11.16 14.59 6.83
C ARG A 168 -10.08 14.65 5.76
N LEU A 169 -9.27 13.59 5.64
CA LEU A 169 -8.21 13.47 4.63
C LEU A 169 -8.78 13.47 3.22
N VAL A 170 -9.83 12.67 2.96
CA VAL A 170 -10.51 12.63 1.65
C VAL A 170 -11.10 13.99 1.32
N ARG A 171 -11.76 14.66 2.27
CA ARG A 171 -12.30 16.01 2.07
C ARG A 171 -11.19 17.01 1.72
N ALA A 172 -10.07 16.99 2.45
CA ALA A 172 -8.94 17.87 2.17
C ALA A 172 -8.34 17.63 0.76
N LEU A 173 -8.26 16.37 0.34
CA LEU A 173 -7.78 16.00 -1.00
C LEU A 173 -8.74 16.42 -2.12
N CYS A 174 -10.06 16.31 -1.89
CA CYS A 174 -11.09 16.52 -2.92
C CYS A 174 -11.66 17.93 -2.98
N THR A 175 -11.38 18.79 -1.98
CA THR A 175 -11.90 20.16 -1.94
C THR A 175 -10.90 21.12 -2.59
N PRO A 176 -11.23 21.73 -3.74
CA PRO A 176 -10.37 22.76 -4.34
C PRO A 176 -10.16 23.92 -3.36
N GLY A 177 -8.91 24.34 -3.16
CA GLY A 177 -8.58 25.44 -2.26
C GLY A 177 -8.83 25.14 -0.78
N TYR A 178 -8.85 23.86 -0.37
CA TYR A 178 -8.99 23.47 1.04
C TYR A 178 -8.04 24.25 1.97
N ASN A 179 -6.78 24.42 1.54
CA ASN A 179 -5.81 25.28 2.18
C ASN A 179 -5.33 26.31 1.13
N ALA A 180 -5.46 27.59 1.45
CA ALA A 180 -5.12 28.68 0.51
C ALA A 180 -3.59 28.88 0.33
N ARG A 181 -2.77 28.28 1.20
CA ARG A 181 -1.31 28.42 1.24
C ARG A 181 -0.58 27.16 0.77
N ALA A 182 -1.26 26.02 0.74
CA ALA A 182 -0.68 24.73 0.39
C ALA A 182 -1.64 23.94 -0.51
N PRO A 183 -1.18 23.45 -1.68
CA PRO A 183 -2.06 22.76 -2.61
C PRO A 183 -2.50 21.38 -2.12
N LEU A 184 -1.75 20.69 -1.27
CA LEU A 184 -2.00 19.33 -0.75
C LEU A 184 -1.90 18.21 -1.80
N HIS A 185 -0.94 18.28 -2.72
CA HIS A 185 -0.77 17.23 -3.75
C HIS A 185 -0.33 15.90 -3.15
N TYR A 186 0.51 15.92 -2.12
CA TYR A 186 1.00 14.70 -1.46
C TYR A 186 -0.06 13.92 -0.66
N LEU A 187 -1.26 14.47 -0.44
CA LEU A 187 -2.39 13.69 0.09
C LEU A 187 -2.80 12.54 -0.84
N GLY A 188 -2.57 12.67 -2.16
CA GLY A 188 -2.81 11.58 -3.11
C GLY A 188 -1.95 10.36 -2.80
N PRO A 189 -0.61 10.48 -2.80
CA PRO A 189 0.30 9.42 -2.36
C PRO A 189 0.01 8.88 -0.95
N VAL A 190 -0.31 9.73 0.04
CA VAL A 190 -0.71 9.27 1.38
C VAL A 190 -1.92 8.33 1.28
N LEU A 191 -2.99 8.76 0.60
CA LEU A 191 -4.19 7.95 0.45
C LEU A 191 -3.93 6.65 -0.32
N SER A 192 -3.07 6.69 -1.34
CA SER A 192 -2.63 5.51 -2.09
C SER A 192 -1.89 4.49 -1.22
N ASN A 193 -1.04 4.95 -0.31
CA ASN A 193 -0.34 4.06 0.61
C ASN A 193 -1.31 3.46 1.64
N LEU A 194 -2.18 4.29 2.21
CA LEU A 194 -3.21 3.84 3.15
C LEU A 194 -4.18 2.84 2.52
N SER A 195 -4.53 2.99 1.23
CA SER A 195 -5.46 2.09 0.53
C SER A 195 -4.91 0.67 0.29
N GLN A 196 -3.63 0.44 0.56
CA GLN A 196 -3.08 -0.93 0.61
C GLN A 196 -3.59 -1.70 1.84
N ARG A 197 -4.16 -1.02 2.84
CA ARG A 197 -4.76 -1.62 4.04
C ARG A 197 -6.26 -1.95 3.82
N PRO A 198 -6.75 -3.12 4.23
CA PRO A 198 -8.16 -3.50 4.09
C PRO A 198 -9.15 -2.50 4.69
N ALA A 199 -8.86 -1.99 5.89
CA ALA A 199 -9.73 -1.04 6.58
C ALA A 199 -9.95 0.25 5.77
N THR A 200 -8.89 0.77 5.14
CA THR A 200 -8.97 1.97 4.30
C THR A 200 -9.84 1.70 3.06
N ARG A 201 -9.68 0.55 2.40
CA ARG A 201 -10.50 0.23 1.23
C ARG A 201 -11.96 0.02 1.56
N ALA A 202 -12.25 -0.63 2.69
CA ALA A 202 -13.62 -0.76 3.17
C ALA A 202 -14.28 0.61 3.33
N PHE A 203 -13.55 1.59 3.87
CA PHE A 203 -14.00 2.98 3.93
C PHE A 203 -14.16 3.62 2.54
N LEU A 204 -13.21 3.43 1.62
CA LEU A 204 -13.25 4.04 0.29
C LEU A 204 -14.36 3.47 -0.60
N LEU A 205 -14.66 2.18 -0.46
CA LEU A 205 -15.65 1.43 -1.25
C LEU A 205 -17.04 1.43 -0.62
N ASP A 206 -17.22 2.08 0.52
CA ASP A 206 -18.51 2.26 1.18
C ASP A 206 -19.45 3.08 0.28
N PRO A 207 -20.57 2.49 -0.21
CA PRO A 207 -21.47 3.16 -1.14
C PRO A 207 -22.14 4.41 -0.53
N ASP A 208 -22.30 4.46 0.79
CA ASP A 208 -22.95 5.59 1.46
C ASP A 208 -22.05 6.83 1.53
N ARG A 209 -20.74 6.66 1.33
CA ARG A 209 -19.75 7.75 1.42
C ARG A 209 -19.38 8.38 0.08
N CYS A 210 -19.71 7.70 -1.02
CA CYS A 210 -19.40 8.13 -2.39
C CYS A 210 -17.94 8.60 -2.58
N VAL A 211 -16.95 7.98 -1.91
CA VAL A 211 -15.56 8.45 -1.95
C VAL A 211 -14.95 8.26 -3.34
N VAL A 212 -15.17 7.10 -3.95
CA VAL A 212 -14.68 6.80 -5.30
C VAL A 212 -15.14 7.88 -6.30
N GLN A 213 -16.41 8.26 -6.25
CA GLN A 213 -17.00 9.28 -7.12
C GLN A 213 -16.34 10.66 -6.91
N ARG A 214 -15.97 11.00 -5.68
CA ARG A 214 -15.22 12.24 -5.36
C ARG A 214 -13.77 12.19 -5.87
N LEU A 215 -13.16 11.01 -5.91
CA LEU A 215 -11.79 10.82 -6.38
C LEU A 215 -11.68 10.81 -7.91
N LEU A 216 -12.69 10.31 -8.63
CA LEU A 216 -12.64 10.15 -10.10
C LEU A 216 -12.22 11.42 -10.86
N PRO A 217 -12.74 12.63 -10.58
CA PRO A 217 -12.30 13.86 -11.25
C PRO A 217 -10.81 14.15 -11.10
N LEU A 218 -10.21 13.74 -9.97
CA LEU A 218 -8.80 13.99 -9.68
C LEU A 218 -7.85 13.10 -10.48
N THR A 219 -8.35 12.06 -11.15
CA THR A 219 -7.55 11.25 -12.11
C THR A 219 -7.03 12.09 -13.28
N GLN A 220 -7.74 13.17 -13.60
CA GLN A 220 -7.41 14.12 -14.68
C GLN A 220 -6.95 15.48 -14.15
N TYR A 221 -6.60 15.58 -12.87
CA TYR A 221 -6.20 16.85 -12.24
C TYR A 221 -4.99 17.50 -12.95
N PRO A 222 -5.11 18.67 -13.60
CA PRO A 222 -4.11 19.13 -14.57
C PRO A 222 -2.76 19.53 -13.94
N ASP A 223 -2.79 20.19 -12.77
CA ASP A 223 -1.61 20.91 -12.26
C ASP A 223 -0.58 20.01 -11.55
N SER A 224 -0.93 18.73 -11.28
CA SER A 224 -0.05 17.86 -10.51
C SER A 224 -0.17 16.39 -10.91
N SER A 225 0.90 15.87 -11.52
CA SER A 225 1.07 14.44 -11.75
C SER A 225 1.15 13.64 -10.45
N VAL A 226 1.66 14.22 -9.37
CA VAL A 226 1.74 13.58 -8.05
C VAL A 226 0.33 13.31 -7.50
N ARG A 227 -0.57 14.30 -7.57
CA ARG A 227 -1.97 14.13 -7.15
C ARG A 227 -2.67 13.09 -8.02
N ARG A 228 -2.57 13.22 -9.36
CA ARG A 228 -3.18 12.26 -10.31
C ARG A 228 -2.68 10.84 -10.04
N GLY A 229 -1.36 10.65 -9.97
CA GLY A 229 -0.73 9.35 -9.74
C GLY A 229 -1.13 8.73 -8.42
N GLY A 230 -1.20 9.53 -7.35
CA GLY A 230 -1.71 9.09 -6.05
C GLY A 230 -3.15 8.61 -6.11
N VAL A 231 -4.06 9.39 -6.72
CA VAL A 231 -5.47 9.01 -6.86
C VAL A 231 -5.64 7.77 -7.74
N VAL A 232 -4.94 7.69 -8.87
CA VAL A 232 -4.96 6.49 -9.72
C VAL A 232 -4.44 5.27 -8.96
N GLY A 233 -3.37 5.44 -8.17
CA GLY A 233 -2.85 4.40 -7.28
C GLY A 233 -3.87 3.96 -6.23
N THR A 234 -4.57 4.91 -5.61
CA THR A 234 -5.67 4.63 -4.67
C THR A 234 -6.76 3.78 -5.34
N LEU A 235 -7.26 4.21 -6.50
CA LEU A 235 -8.31 3.50 -7.24
C LEU A 235 -7.84 2.12 -7.69
N ARG A 236 -6.62 2.00 -8.22
CA ARG A 236 -6.00 0.71 -8.57
C ARG A 236 -5.99 -0.24 -7.39
N ASN A 237 -5.58 0.23 -6.21
CA ASN A 237 -5.56 -0.59 -5.00
C ASN A 237 -6.98 -0.97 -4.56
N CYS A 238 -7.98 -0.08 -4.71
CA CYS A 238 -9.37 -0.41 -4.44
C CYS A 238 -9.95 -1.45 -5.43
N CYS A 239 -9.51 -1.41 -6.68
CA CYS A 239 -9.88 -2.37 -7.73
C CYS A 239 -9.08 -3.68 -7.66
N PHE A 240 -8.03 -3.74 -6.84
CA PHE A 240 -7.32 -4.98 -6.60
C PHE A 240 -8.23 -5.91 -5.80
N GLU A 241 -8.34 -7.17 -6.21
CA GLU A 241 -9.34 -8.11 -5.70
C GLU A 241 -9.00 -8.57 -4.28
N HIS A 242 -9.29 -7.73 -3.29
CA HIS A 242 -8.97 -7.99 -1.88
C HIS A 242 -9.88 -9.01 -1.20
N ARG A 243 -10.89 -9.49 -1.91
CA ARG A 243 -11.67 -10.66 -1.51
C ARG A 243 -10.84 -11.94 -1.65
N LEU A 244 -9.88 -11.98 -2.57
CA LEU A 244 -9.03 -13.15 -2.70
C LEU A 244 -8.14 -13.30 -1.44
N PRO A 245 -7.97 -14.54 -0.93
CA PRO A 245 -6.94 -14.86 0.04
C PRO A 245 -5.58 -14.29 -0.35
N VAL A 246 -4.76 -13.89 0.64
CA VAL A 246 -3.42 -13.30 0.41
C VAL A 246 -2.57 -14.14 -0.54
N ASP A 247 -2.65 -15.46 -0.42
CA ASP A 247 -1.88 -16.41 -1.23
C ASP A 247 -2.28 -16.41 -2.72
N LEU A 248 -3.46 -15.87 -3.06
CA LEU A 248 -3.97 -15.77 -4.43
C LEU A 248 -3.78 -14.38 -5.05
N GLN A 249 -3.37 -13.37 -4.26
CA GLN A 249 -3.22 -11.99 -4.72
C GLN A 249 -1.95 -11.75 -5.55
N TYR A 250 -0.88 -12.49 -5.28
CA TYR A 250 0.43 -12.30 -5.91
C TYR A 250 1.04 -13.64 -6.36
N LEU A 251 0.34 -14.31 -7.27
CA LEU A 251 0.86 -15.55 -7.87
C LEU A 251 2.08 -15.24 -8.75
N PRO A 252 3.12 -16.11 -8.73
CA PRO A 252 4.28 -15.94 -9.60
C PRO A 252 3.88 -16.19 -11.06
N PRO A 253 4.62 -15.64 -12.04
CA PRO A 253 4.22 -15.67 -13.45
C PRO A 253 4.20 -17.08 -14.06
N ASP A 254 4.88 -18.04 -13.46
CA ASP A 254 4.94 -19.45 -13.83
C ASP A 254 3.83 -20.29 -13.17
N LYS A 255 2.97 -19.72 -12.32
CA LYS A 255 1.85 -20.44 -11.70
C LYS A 255 0.85 -20.92 -12.74
N GLN A 256 0.69 -22.25 -12.83
CA GLN A 256 -0.30 -22.90 -13.68
C GLN A 256 -1.45 -23.51 -12.87
N ARG A 257 -2.59 -23.79 -13.54
CA ARG A 257 -3.69 -24.57 -12.99
C ARG A 257 -3.27 -26.04 -12.79
N GLU A 258 -4.01 -26.78 -11.99
CA GLU A 258 -3.81 -28.22 -11.81
C GLU A 258 -3.98 -28.95 -13.17
N PRO A 259 -2.96 -29.68 -13.67
CA PRO A 259 -3.04 -30.36 -14.96
C PRO A 259 -4.03 -31.54 -15.00
N ASP A 260 -4.23 -32.24 -13.89
CA ASP A 260 -5.11 -33.41 -13.83
C ASP A 260 -6.59 -33.00 -13.71
N ALA A 261 -7.41 -33.45 -14.64
CA ALA A 261 -8.84 -33.09 -14.71
C ALA A 261 -9.66 -33.66 -13.56
N ASP A 262 -9.36 -34.88 -13.10
CA ASP A 262 -10.06 -35.52 -11.99
C ASP A 262 -9.74 -34.76 -10.70
N ILE A 263 -8.50 -34.31 -10.52
CA ILE A 263 -8.12 -33.47 -9.37
C ILE A 263 -8.82 -32.11 -9.43
N ARG A 264 -8.88 -31.45 -10.60
CA ARG A 264 -9.64 -30.19 -10.74
C ARG A 264 -11.11 -30.39 -10.36
N LYS A 265 -11.74 -31.46 -10.84
CA LYS A 265 -13.13 -31.80 -10.49
C LYS A 265 -13.31 -32.03 -9.00
N MET A 266 -12.44 -32.82 -8.37
CA MET A 266 -12.48 -33.06 -6.92
C MET A 266 -12.36 -31.77 -6.10
N LEU A 267 -11.51 -30.83 -6.53
CA LEU A 267 -11.37 -29.53 -5.86
C LEU A 267 -12.65 -28.69 -5.99
N ILE A 268 -13.28 -28.67 -7.16
CA ILE A 268 -14.57 -27.99 -7.38
C ILE A 268 -15.66 -28.62 -6.50
N GLU A 269 -15.75 -29.95 -6.47
CA GLU A 269 -16.72 -30.68 -5.65
C GLU A 269 -16.49 -30.45 -4.15
N ALA A 270 -15.24 -30.35 -3.70
CA ALA A 270 -14.92 -29.98 -2.32
C ALA A 270 -15.43 -28.58 -1.96
N ILE A 271 -15.28 -27.59 -2.86
CA ILE A 271 -15.84 -26.25 -2.65
C ILE A 271 -17.37 -26.30 -2.68
N MET A 272 -17.97 -27.09 -3.57
CA MET A 272 -19.42 -27.32 -3.63
C MET A 272 -19.96 -27.80 -2.27
N LEU A 273 -19.28 -28.75 -1.63
CA LEU A 273 -19.67 -29.21 -0.29
C LEU A 273 -19.59 -28.10 0.77
N LEU A 274 -18.59 -27.22 0.70
CA LEU A 274 -18.53 -26.05 1.59
C LEU A 274 -19.71 -25.09 1.38
N THR A 275 -20.24 -25.01 0.16
CA THR A 275 -21.41 -24.20 -0.19
C THR A 275 -22.76 -24.84 0.15
N ALA A 276 -22.77 -25.99 0.82
CA ALA A 276 -24.02 -26.64 1.25
C ALA A 276 -24.86 -25.77 2.19
N THR A 277 -24.22 -25.00 3.08
CA THR A 277 -24.90 -24.17 4.08
C THR A 277 -24.80 -22.67 3.76
N ALA A 278 -25.75 -21.86 4.24
CA ALA A 278 -25.75 -20.42 4.02
C ALA A 278 -24.46 -19.71 4.54
N PRO A 279 -23.94 -20.03 5.76
CA PRO A 279 -22.67 -19.46 6.20
C PRO A 279 -21.49 -19.86 5.31
N GLY A 280 -21.47 -21.10 4.83
CA GLY A 280 -20.45 -21.61 3.92
C GLY A 280 -20.48 -20.91 2.56
N ARG A 281 -21.67 -20.76 1.94
CA ARG A 281 -21.87 -19.96 0.72
C ARG A 281 -21.38 -18.54 0.89
N LYS A 282 -21.79 -17.88 1.98
CA LYS A 282 -21.37 -16.52 2.28
C LYS A 282 -19.84 -16.43 2.37
N GLN A 283 -19.20 -17.35 3.11
CA GLN A 283 -17.75 -17.35 3.24
C GLN A 283 -17.03 -17.54 1.90
N VAL A 284 -17.48 -18.49 1.06
CA VAL A 284 -16.89 -18.72 -0.27
C VAL A 284 -17.08 -17.50 -1.19
N ARG A 285 -18.25 -16.84 -1.14
CA ARG A 285 -18.52 -15.58 -1.87
C ARG A 285 -17.65 -14.43 -1.40
N ASP A 286 -17.48 -14.28 -0.08
CA ASP A 286 -16.66 -13.24 0.54
C ASP A 286 -15.18 -13.39 0.19
N GLN A 287 -14.73 -14.60 -0.16
CA GLN A 287 -13.38 -14.89 -0.64
C GLN A 287 -13.18 -14.69 -2.16
N GLY A 288 -14.18 -14.14 -2.87
CA GLY A 288 -14.05 -13.83 -4.30
C GLY A 288 -14.05 -15.04 -5.24
N ALA A 289 -14.52 -16.20 -4.76
CA ALA A 289 -14.46 -17.46 -5.52
C ALA A 289 -15.13 -17.40 -6.90
N TYR A 290 -16.22 -16.63 -7.05
CA TYR A 290 -16.93 -16.46 -8.33
C TYR A 290 -15.99 -16.02 -9.46
N LEU A 291 -15.06 -15.11 -9.20
CA LEU A 291 -14.15 -14.60 -10.22
C LEU A 291 -13.18 -15.68 -10.70
N ILE A 292 -12.63 -16.45 -9.77
CA ILE A 292 -11.75 -17.59 -10.10
C ILE A 292 -12.53 -18.63 -10.90
N LEU A 293 -13.74 -18.96 -10.46
CA LEU A 293 -14.58 -19.97 -11.11
C LEU A 293 -15.01 -19.54 -12.51
N ARG A 294 -15.34 -18.27 -12.73
CA ARG A 294 -15.66 -17.75 -14.07
C ARG A 294 -14.48 -17.91 -15.02
N GLU A 295 -13.27 -17.54 -14.59
CA GLU A 295 -12.06 -17.70 -15.40
C GLU A 295 -11.60 -19.17 -15.53
N LEU A 296 -11.99 -20.04 -14.59
CA LEU A 296 -11.80 -21.49 -14.70
C LEU A 296 -12.76 -22.09 -15.73
N HIS A 297 -14.06 -21.79 -15.61
CA HIS A 297 -15.11 -22.25 -16.52
C HIS A 297 -14.83 -21.88 -17.98
N SER A 298 -14.40 -20.64 -18.22
CA SER A 298 -14.06 -20.16 -19.57
C SER A 298 -12.82 -20.84 -20.17
N TRP A 299 -11.91 -21.33 -19.33
CA TRP A 299 -10.66 -21.95 -19.75
C TRP A 299 -10.74 -23.48 -19.81
N GLU A 300 -11.60 -24.10 -19.01
CA GLU A 300 -11.63 -25.54 -18.76
C GLU A 300 -11.93 -26.34 -20.03
N PRO A 301 -11.00 -27.19 -20.49
CA PRO A 301 -11.21 -28.00 -21.70
C PRO A 301 -12.09 -29.23 -21.46
N GLU A 302 -12.16 -29.75 -20.22
CA GLU A 302 -12.87 -31.00 -19.95
C GLU A 302 -14.36 -30.76 -19.62
N PRO A 303 -15.30 -31.31 -20.41
CA PRO A 303 -16.73 -31.00 -20.26
C PRO A 303 -17.28 -31.34 -18.87
N ASP A 304 -16.86 -32.47 -18.30
CA ASP A 304 -17.33 -32.91 -16.98
C ASP A 304 -16.89 -31.97 -15.86
N VAL A 305 -15.69 -31.37 -15.99
CA VAL A 305 -15.15 -30.40 -15.03
C VAL A 305 -15.85 -29.05 -15.22
N GLN A 306 -16.09 -28.65 -16.47
CA GLN A 306 -16.81 -27.43 -16.80
C GLN A 306 -18.24 -27.45 -16.23
N VAL A 307 -18.97 -28.55 -16.37
CA VAL A 307 -20.32 -28.73 -15.77
C VAL A 307 -20.27 -28.64 -14.25
N ALA A 308 -19.27 -29.27 -13.60
CA ALA A 308 -19.12 -29.16 -12.15
C ALA A 308 -18.86 -27.70 -11.71
N CYS A 309 -18.04 -26.97 -12.47
CA CYS A 309 -17.74 -25.56 -12.25
C CYS A 309 -18.99 -24.68 -12.43
N GLU A 310 -19.76 -24.90 -13.48
CA GLU A 310 -21.01 -24.19 -13.77
C GLU A 310 -22.02 -24.36 -12.63
N LYS A 311 -22.23 -25.59 -12.16
CA LYS A 311 -23.11 -25.86 -11.02
C LYS A 311 -22.69 -25.08 -9.78
N LEU A 312 -21.39 -25.03 -9.49
CA LEU A 312 -20.88 -24.27 -8.35
C LEU A 312 -21.10 -22.76 -8.54
N ILE A 313 -20.90 -22.25 -9.75
CA ILE A 313 -21.19 -20.86 -10.08
C ILE A 313 -22.67 -20.55 -9.82
N GLN A 314 -23.59 -21.41 -10.29
CA GLN A 314 -25.04 -21.26 -10.08
C GLN A 314 -25.38 -21.18 -8.59
N VAL A 315 -24.79 -22.04 -7.75
CA VAL A 315 -24.97 -22.00 -6.29
C VAL A 315 -24.46 -20.69 -5.67
N LEU A 316 -23.38 -20.11 -6.19
CA LEU A 316 -22.80 -18.87 -5.67
C LEU A 316 -23.53 -17.61 -6.14
N ILE A 317 -24.15 -17.62 -7.33
CA ILE A 317 -24.91 -16.47 -7.83
C ILE A 317 -26.39 -16.50 -7.44
N GLY A 318 -26.90 -17.68 -7.07
CA GLY A 318 -28.30 -17.86 -6.69
C GLY A 318 -28.70 -17.14 -5.41
N ASP A 319 -30.00 -16.91 -5.27
CA ASP A 319 -30.60 -16.38 -4.05
C ASP A 319 -30.49 -17.38 -2.89
N GLU A 320 -30.40 -16.87 -1.66
CA GLU A 320 -30.38 -17.74 -0.48
C GLU A 320 -31.76 -18.40 -0.28
N PRO A 321 -31.81 -19.72 0.02
CA PRO A 321 -33.06 -20.44 0.26
C PRO A 321 -33.85 -19.88 1.46
N GLU A 322 -35.15 -20.21 1.49
CA GLU A 322 -36.03 -19.87 2.61
C GLU A 322 -35.54 -20.49 3.94
N HIS A 323 -35.95 -19.88 5.05
CA HIS A 323 -35.55 -20.31 6.40
C HIS A 323 -36.01 -21.75 6.66
N GLY A 324 -35.06 -22.61 7.03
CA GLY A 324 -35.26 -24.06 7.18
C GLY A 324 -34.84 -24.91 5.97
N LEU A 325 -34.50 -24.29 4.83
CA LEU A 325 -33.95 -24.94 3.63
C LEU A 325 -32.49 -24.52 3.36
N GLU A 326 -31.81 -24.01 4.39
CA GLU A 326 -30.49 -23.38 4.25
C GLU A 326 -29.37 -24.38 3.92
N ASN A 327 -29.54 -25.66 4.30
CA ASN A 327 -28.63 -26.75 3.98
C ASN A 327 -29.11 -27.50 2.72
N LEU A 328 -28.45 -27.24 1.59
CA LEU A 328 -28.79 -27.82 0.29
C LEU A 328 -28.66 -29.36 0.24
N LEU A 329 -27.88 -29.96 1.15
CA LEU A 329 -27.74 -31.42 1.23
C LEU A 329 -28.90 -32.09 1.97
N GLU A 330 -29.71 -31.33 2.71
CA GLU A 330 -30.84 -31.85 3.51
C GLU A 330 -32.19 -31.59 2.85
N VAL A 331 -32.23 -30.81 1.76
CA VAL A 331 -33.47 -30.49 1.04
C VAL A 331 -33.98 -31.74 0.31
N GLN A 332 -35.21 -32.15 0.64
CA GLN A 332 -35.90 -33.22 -0.10
C GLN A 332 -36.55 -32.62 -1.35
N VAL A 333 -36.04 -33.00 -2.51
CA VAL A 333 -36.60 -32.59 -3.81
C VAL A 333 -37.67 -33.61 -4.22
N PRO A 334 -38.92 -33.20 -4.47
CA PRO A 334 -39.95 -34.09 -5.02
C PRO A 334 -39.51 -34.72 -6.35
N GLU A 335 -39.85 -35.99 -6.57
CA GLU A 335 -39.39 -36.75 -7.76
C GLU A 335 -39.81 -36.12 -9.09
N ASP A 336 -40.96 -35.44 -9.13
CA ASP A 336 -41.46 -34.75 -10.32
C ASP A 336 -40.59 -33.54 -10.68
N VAL A 337 -40.16 -32.79 -9.67
CA VAL A 337 -39.24 -31.65 -9.82
C VAL A 337 -37.86 -32.14 -10.25
N GLU A 338 -37.34 -33.21 -9.63
CA GLU A 338 -36.06 -33.80 -10.00
C GLU A 338 -36.04 -34.24 -11.47
N ARG A 339 -37.11 -34.91 -11.93
CA ARG A 339 -37.23 -35.32 -13.34
C ARG A 339 -37.28 -34.13 -14.29
N GLN A 340 -37.97 -33.04 -13.93
CA GLN A 340 -38.02 -31.82 -14.73
C GLN A 340 -36.65 -31.18 -14.86
N LEU A 341 -35.92 -31.04 -13.74
CA LEU A 341 -34.55 -30.49 -13.74
C LEU A 341 -33.61 -31.35 -14.58
N GLN A 342 -33.63 -32.68 -14.42
CA GLN A 342 -32.83 -33.59 -15.25
C GLN A 342 -33.19 -33.54 -16.74
N GLN A 343 -34.42 -33.17 -17.08
CA GLN A 343 -34.83 -32.99 -18.47
C GLN A 343 -34.33 -31.65 -19.03
N GLN A 344 -34.39 -30.58 -18.23
CA GLN A 344 -33.83 -29.27 -18.58
C GLN A 344 -32.32 -29.33 -18.76
N ASP A 345 -31.57 -29.93 -17.83
CA ASP A 345 -30.12 -30.11 -17.92
C ASP A 345 -29.72 -30.83 -19.22
N ARG A 346 -30.47 -31.87 -19.61
CA ARG A 346 -30.20 -32.59 -20.86
C ARG A 346 -30.47 -31.74 -22.09
N GLN A 347 -31.54 -30.94 -22.09
CA GLN A 347 -31.87 -30.05 -23.19
C GLN A 347 -30.83 -28.94 -23.35
N GLU A 348 -30.40 -28.33 -22.24
CA GLU A 348 -29.37 -27.30 -22.24
C GLU A 348 -28.02 -27.86 -22.71
N GLN A 349 -27.63 -29.05 -22.27
CA GLN A 349 -26.42 -29.71 -22.76
C GLN A 349 -26.48 -30.03 -24.26
N GLU A 350 -27.62 -30.50 -24.76
CA GLU A 350 -27.80 -30.72 -26.19
C GLU A 350 -27.73 -29.41 -26.98
N GLN A 351 -28.29 -28.33 -26.44
CA GLN A 351 -28.23 -27.01 -27.07
C GLN A 351 -26.80 -26.46 -27.11
N CYS A 352 -26.07 -26.48 -25.99
CA CYS A 352 -24.66 -26.09 -25.94
C CYS A 352 -23.80 -26.90 -26.92
N LYS A 353 -24.02 -28.22 -27.02
CA LYS A 353 -23.30 -29.07 -27.98
C LYS A 353 -23.58 -28.68 -29.43
N ARG A 354 -24.82 -28.30 -29.75
CA ARG A 354 -25.20 -27.82 -31.09
C ARG A 354 -24.57 -26.48 -31.41
N GLU A 355 -24.65 -25.52 -30.48
CA GLU A 355 -24.03 -24.20 -30.64
C GLU A 355 -22.52 -24.30 -30.82
N HIS A 356 -21.85 -25.19 -30.07
CA HIS A 356 -20.42 -25.45 -30.23
C HIS A 356 -20.09 -26.07 -31.59
N GLN A 357 -20.87 -27.06 -32.06
CA GLN A 357 -20.69 -27.63 -33.40
C GLN A 357 -20.92 -26.60 -34.51
N GLU A 358 -21.90 -25.71 -34.36
CA GLU A 358 -22.15 -24.64 -35.32
C GLU A 358 -21.00 -23.63 -35.38
N LEU A 359 -20.36 -23.32 -34.24
CA LEU A 359 -19.18 -22.46 -34.17
C LEU A 359 -17.94 -23.12 -34.81
N GLU A 360 -17.73 -24.43 -34.62
CA GLU A 360 -16.64 -25.17 -35.27
C GLU A 360 -16.81 -25.31 -36.79
N LEU A 361 -18.07 -25.36 -37.26
CA LEU A 361 -18.40 -25.47 -38.68
C LEU A 361 -18.53 -24.10 -39.39
N ALA A 362 -18.45 -23.00 -38.63
CA ALA A 362 -18.52 -21.66 -39.20
C ALA A 362 -17.25 -21.34 -40.03
N PRO A 363 -17.38 -20.95 -41.31
CA PRO A 363 -16.22 -20.59 -42.11
C PRO A 363 -15.55 -19.34 -41.53
N GLU A 364 -14.21 -19.33 -41.46
CA GLU A 364 -13.46 -18.13 -41.05
C GLU A 364 -13.87 -16.93 -41.91
N PRO A 365 -14.11 -15.74 -41.31
CA PRO A 365 -14.39 -14.55 -42.08
C PRO A 365 -13.19 -14.26 -42.98
N GLN A 366 -13.42 -14.24 -44.30
CA GLN A 366 -12.42 -13.82 -45.27
C GLN A 366 -11.95 -12.42 -44.88
N ALA A 367 -10.67 -12.29 -44.56
CA ALA A 367 -10.04 -11.00 -44.31
C ALA A 367 -10.10 -10.17 -45.61
N GLU A 368 -11.13 -9.34 -45.74
CA GLU A 368 -11.15 -8.29 -46.75
C GLU A 368 -9.96 -7.37 -46.49
N GLY A 369 -9.12 -7.25 -47.51
CA GLY A 369 -7.81 -6.62 -47.44
C GLY A 369 -7.88 -5.18 -46.93
N ALA A 370 -7.13 -4.92 -45.87
CA ALA A 370 -6.73 -3.57 -45.51
C ALA A 370 -5.86 -3.00 -46.64
N ALA A 371 -6.45 -2.11 -47.44
CA ALA A 371 -5.70 -1.26 -48.35
C ALA A 371 -4.83 -0.28 -47.53
N PRO A 372 -3.57 -0.03 -47.92
CA PRO A 372 -2.70 0.90 -47.21
C PRO A 372 -3.00 2.34 -47.61
N THR A 373 -3.30 3.20 -46.65
CA THR A 373 -3.09 4.66 -46.73
C THR A 373 -2.59 5.18 -45.41
#